data_AF-A0A5J5GGY5-F1
#
_entry.id   AF-A0A5J5GGY5-F1
#
_cell.length_a   1.000
_cell.length_b   1.000
_cell.length_c   1.000
_cell.angle_alpha   90.00
_cell.angle_beta   90.00
_cell.angle_gamma   90.00
#
_symmetry.space_group_name_H-M   'P 1'
#
loop_
_entity.id
_entity.type
_entity.pdbx_description
1 polymer ?
#
loop_
_entity_poly.entity_id
_entity_poly.type
_entity_poly.pdbx_seq_one_letter_code
_entity_poly.pdbx_strand_id
1 'polypeptide(L)'
;MSWPVLLFFLLQGVVFLVWAALAFRTLFHLRTRAVQRTGRIFPGPASFFSTMSDWVRDPQQAESRRMLLSATVLMALLSLVSAFA
;
A
#
# COMPACT_ATOMS: atom_id res chain seq x y z
N MET A 1 13.34 17.65 -21.84
CA MET A 1 13.08 16.22 -21.55
C MET A 1 13.62 15.37 -22.69
N SER A 2 14.55 14.46 -22.41
CA SER A 2 14.95 13.43 -23.36
C SER A 2 13.92 12.28 -23.33
N TRP A 3 13.76 11.56 -24.45
CA TRP A 3 12.85 10.41 -24.57
C TRP A 3 12.98 9.36 -23.44
N PRO A 4 14.19 9.04 -22.94
CA PRO A 4 14.36 8.11 -21.81
C PRO A 4 13.71 8.59 -20.51
N VAL A 5 13.70 9.90 -20.23
CA VAL A 5 13.11 10.48 -19.01
C VAL A 5 11.59 10.34 -19.04
N LEU A 6 10.97 10.50 -20.22
CA LEU A 6 9.53 10.28 -20.38
C LEU A 6 9.14 8.82 -20.11
N LEU A 7 9.91 7.86 -20.66
CA LEU A 7 9.69 6.43 -20.41
C LEU A 7 9.84 6.09 -18.92
N PHE A 8 10.82 6.68 -18.24
CA PHE A 8 11.03 6.49 -16.81
C PHE A 8 9.82 6.96 -15.99
N PHE A 9 9.30 8.17 -16.23
CA PHE A 9 8.12 8.66 -15.53
C PHE A 9 6.85 7.84 -15.83
N LEU A 10 6.71 7.35 -17.06
CA LEU A 10 5.61 6.46 -17.44
C LEU A 10 5.66 5.15 -16.65
N LEU A 11 6.85 4.55 -16.53
CA LEU A 11 7.06 3.35 -15.72
C LEU A 11 6.77 3.62 -14.24
N GLN A 12 7.27 4.75 -13.69
CA GLN A 12 7.01 5.15 -12.31
C GLN A 12 5.51 5.35 -12.06
N GLY A 13 4.78 5.94 -13.01
CA GLY A 13 3.33 6.07 -12.94
C GLY A 13 2.60 4.73 -12.88
N VAL A 14 3.02 3.75 -13.69
CA VAL A 14 2.45 2.38 -13.65
C VAL A 14 2.73 1.71 -12.32
N VAL A 15 3.97 1.79 -11.81
CA VAL A 15 4.33 1.24 -10.50
C VAL A 15 3.52 1.90 -9.38
N PHE A 16 3.31 3.22 -9.45
CA PHE A 16 2.46 3.95 -8.51
C PHE A 16 1.02 3.45 -8.53
N LEU A 17 0.43 3.21 -9.71
CA LEU A 17 -0.93 2.67 -9.80
C LEU A 17 -1.06 1.28 -9.19
N VAL A 18 -0.09 0.40 -9.44
CA VAL A 18 -0.05 -0.94 -8.83
C VAL A 18 0.07 -0.85 -7.31
N TRP A 19 0.98 0.00 -6.82
CA TRP A 19 1.14 0.25 -5.39
C TRP A 19 -0.15 0.81 -4.77
N ALA A 20 -0.78 1.79 -5.40
CA ALA A 20 -2.01 2.40 -4.93
C ALA A 20 -3.16 1.38 -4.86
N ALA A 21 -3.32 0.55 -5.89
CA ALA A 21 -4.31 -0.53 -5.89
C ALA A 21 -4.09 -1.51 -4.74
N LEU A 22 -2.85 -1.91 -4.47
CA LEU A 22 -2.50 -2.76 -3.32
C LEU A 22 -2.79 -2.06 -2.00
N ALA A 23 -2.41 -0.79 -1.85
CA ALA A 23 -2.63 -0.01 -0.63
C ALA A 23 -4.13 0.15 -0.33
N PHE A 24 -4.93 0.54 -1.32
CA PHE A 24 -6.38 0.64 -1.17
C PHE A 24 -7.03 -0.72 -0.87
N ARG A 25 -6.59 -1.79 -1.53
CA ARG A 25 -7.06 -3.15 -1.22
C ARG A 25 -6.79 -3.52 0.24
N THR A 26 -5.58 -3.24 0.74
CA THR A 26 -5.24 -3.48 2.16
C THR A 26 -6.08 -2.61 3.10
N LEU A 27 -6.28 -1.33 2.79
CA LEU A 27 -7.11 -0.43 3.59
C LEU A 27 -8.57 -0.89 3.65
N PHE A 28 -9.17 -1.27 2.52
CA PHE A 28 -10.53 -1.80 2.48
C PHE A 28 -10.67 -3.15 3.17
N HIS A 29 -9.63 -3.99 3.11
CA HIS A 29 -9.59 -5.26 3.84
C HIS A 29 -9.57 -5.02 5.36
N LEU A 30 -8.71 -4.12 5.83
CA LEU A 30 -8.64 -3.71 7.24
C LEU A 30 -9.94 -3.09 7.73
N ARG A 31 -10.56 -2.22 6.92
CA ARG A 31 -11.88 -1.65 7.22
C ARG A 31 -12.92 -2.76 7.40
N THR A 32 -12.99 -3.70 6.46
CA THR A 32 -13.95 -4.81 6.51
C THR A 32 -13.77 -5.62 7.80
N ARG A 33 -12.52 -5.95 8.16
CA ARG A 33 -12.22 -6.65 9.43
C ARG A 33 -12.61 -5.82 10.66
N ALA A 34 -12.34 -4.51 10.67
CA ALA A 34 -12.67 -3.63 11.78
C ALA A 34 -14.20 -3.50 11.97
N VAL A 35 -14.97 -3.40 10.87
CA VAL A 35 -16.44 -3.38 10.89
C VAL A 35 -16.98 -4.72 11.41
N GLN A 36 -16.46 -5.85 10.91
CA GLN A 36 -16.86 -7.18 11.37
C GLN A 36 -16.62 -7.39 12.88
N ARG A 37 -15.54 -6.84 13.43
CA ARG A 37 -15.22 -6.95 14.86
C ARG A 37 -16.00 -6.00 15.76
N THR A 38 -16.26 -4.78 15.31
CA THR A 38 -16.89 -3.73 16.14
C THR A 38 -18.40 -3.61 15.96
N GLY A 39 -18.94 -4.15 14.87
CA GLY A 39 -20.35 -3.96 14.48
C GLY A 39 -20.69 -2.52 14.08
N ARG A 40 -19.71 -1.61 14.05
CA ARG A 40 -19.90 -0.19 13.74
C ARG A 40 -19.48 0.07 12.29
N ILE A 41 -20.28 0.87 11.58
CA ILE A 41 -20.01 1.27 10.19
C ILE A 41 -18.74 2.15 10.11
N PHE A 42 -18.52 2.97 11.14
CA PHE A 42 -17.30 3.75 11.35
C PHE A 42 -16.64 3.31 12.66
N PRO A 43 -15.77 2.29 12.63
CA PRO A 43 -14.90 1.97 13.74
C PRO A 43 -13.99 3.18 14.01
N GLY A 44 -13.84 3.58 15.28
CA GLY A 44 -12.96 4.68 15.64
C GLY A 44 -11.48 4.41 15.30
N PRO A 45 -10.61 5.44 15.33
CA PRO A 45 -9.20 5.30 14.98
C PRO A 45 -8.48 4.24 15.84
N ALA A 46 -8.80 4.12 17.13
CA ALA A 46 -8.23 3.10 18.01
C ALA A 46 -8.50 1.66 17.52
N SER A 47 -9.72 1.38 17.07
CA SER A 47 -10.07 0.06 16.51
C SER A 47 -9.41 -0.21 15.16
N PHE A 48 -9.09 0.83 14.39
CA PHE A 48 -8.30 0.68 13.17
C PHE A 48 -6.86 0.28 13.49
N PHE A 49 -6.21 0.96 14.45
CA PHE A 49 -4.84 0.62 14.86
C PHE A 49 -4.73 -0.78 15.49
N SER A 50 -5.71 -1.20 16.29
CA SER A 50 -5.72 -2.57 16.83
C SER A 50 -5.86 -3.62 15.71
N THR A 51 -6.76 -3.38 14.75
CA THR A 51 -6.94 -4.27 13.58
C THR A 51 -5.69 -4.30 12.69
N MET A 52 -5.01 -3.16 12.54
CA MET A 52 -3.73 -3.05 11.83
C MET A 52 -2.63 -3.85 12.53
N SER A 53 -2.49 -3.72 13.84
CA SER A 53 -1.52 -4.50 14.64
C SER A 53 -1.75 -6.00 14.49
N ASP A 54 -3.00 -6.43 14.53
CA ASP A 54 -3.35 -7.84 14.35
C ASP A 54 -3.06 -8.32 12.93
N TRP A 55 -3.34 -7.50 11.91
CA TRP A 55 -3.01 -7.80 10.52
C TRP A 55 -1.50 -7.93 10.26
N VAL A 56 -0.67 -7.12 10.93
CA VAL A 56 0.79 -7.23 10.85
C VAL A 56 1.28 -8.56 11.43
N ARG A 57 0.62 -9.06 12.47
CA ARG A 57 0.96 -10.33 13.14
C ARG A 57 0.36 -11.57 12.46
N ASP A 58 -0.63 -11.39 11.59
CA ASP A 58 -1.31 -12.48 10.87
C ASP A 58 -0.37 -13.10 9.80
N PRO A 59 0.02 -14.39 9.95
CA PRO A 59 0.89 -15.06 8.99
C PRO A 59 0.17 -15.40 7.67
N GLN A 60 -1.17 -15.54 7.66
CA GLN A 60 -1.92 -15.80 6.43
C GLN A 60 -1.89 -14.61 5.45
N GLN A 61 -1.62 -13.40 5.95
CA GLN A 61 -1.51 -12.19 5.12
C GLN A 61 -0.07 -11.78 4.82
N ALA A 62 0.90 -12.65 5.13
CA ALA A 62 2.32 -12.37 4.90
C ALA A 62 2.62 -12.09 3.41
N GLU A 63 1.96 -12.79 2.49
CA GLU A 63 2.15 -12.59 1.04
C GLU A 63 1.65 -11.22 0.57
N SER A 64 0.40 -10.85 0.92
CA SER A 64 -0.16 -9.55 0.57
C SER A 64 0.66 -8.41 1.19
N ARG A 65 1.13 -8.58 2.42
CA ARG A 65 2.04 -7.63 3.07
C ARG A 65 3.38 -7.53 2.36
N ARG A 66 3.97 -8.65 1.92
CA ARG A 66 5.21 -8.67 1.15
C ARG A 66 5.06 -7.95 -0.20
N MET A 67 3.95 -8.17 -0.91
CA MET A 67 3.66 -7.45 -2.16
C MET A 67 3.52 -5.94 -1.95
N LEU A 68 2.83 -5.52 -0.87
CA LEU A 68 2.70 -4.10 -0.55
C LEU A 68 4.06 -3.50 -0.15
N LEU A 69 4.85 -4.21 0.64
CA LEU A 69 6.19 -3.77 1.05
C LEU A 69 7.13 -3.67 -0.15
N SER A 70 7.16 -4.67 -1.03
CA SER A 70 8.00 -4.63 -2.24
C SER A 70 7.60 -3.50 -3.17
N ALA A 71 6.30 -3.27 -3.38
CA ALA A 71 5.80 -2.14 -4.16
C ALA A 71 6.15 -0.79 -3.51
N THR A 72 6.12 -0.70 -2.18
CA THR A 72 6.48 0.52 -1.43
C THR A 72 7.97 0.82 -1.57
N VAL A 73 8.83 -0.20 -1.39
CA VAL A 73 10.28 -0.07 -1.57
C VAL A 73 10.61 0.32 -3.01
N LEU A 74 9.97 -0.31 -3.99
CA LEU A 74 10.18 0.02 -5.40
C LEU A 74 9.77 1.47 -5.69
N MET A 75 8.62 1.93 -5.21
CA MET A 75 8.20 3.33 -5.36
C MET A 75 9.17 4.31 -4.67
N ALA A 76 9.68 3.98 -3.49
CA ALA A 76 10.64 4.82 -2.78
C ALA A 76 11.96 4.94 -3.55
N LEU A 77 12.46 3.84 -4.10
CA LEU A 77 13.66 3.83 -4.94
C LEU A 77 13.46 4.63 -6.22
N LEU A 78 12.35 4.45 -6.93
CA LEU A 78 12.05 5.22 -8.14
C LEU A 78 11.91 6.72 -7.83
N SER A 79 11.28 7.06 -6.72
CA SER A 79 11.14 8.46 -6.29
C SER A 79 12.51 9.07 -5.93
N LEU A 80 13.38 8.30 -5.29
CA LEU A 80 14.74 8.73 -4.99
C LEU A 80 15.53 8.99 -6.28
N VAL A 81 15.48 8.08 -7.25
CA VAL A 81 16.13 8.27 -8.56
C VAL A 81 15.57 9.49 -9.28
N SER A 82 14.25 9.69 -9.24
CA SER A 82 13.60 10.85 -9.86
C SER A 82 14.02 12.18 -9.25
N ALA A 83 14.44 12.20 -7.97
CA ALA A 83 14.92 13.42 -7.32
C ALA A 83 16.30 13.87 -7.81
N PHE A 84 17.05 12.98 -8.47
CA PHE A 84 18.38 13.25 -9.03
C PHE A 84 18.42 13.26 -10.57
N ALA A 85 17.27 13.07 -11.22
CA ALA A 85 17.12 13.02 -12.68
C ALA A 85 16.65 14.37 -13.24
#